data_AF-A0A1S4BQE9-F1
#
_entry.id   AF-A0A1S4BQE9-F1
#
_cell.length_a   1.000
_cell.length_b   1.000
_cell.length_c   1.000
_cell.angle_alpha   90.00
_cell.angle_beta   90.00
_cell.angle_gamma   90.00
#
_symmetry.space_group_name_H-M   'P 1'
#
loop_
_entity.id
_entity.type
_entity.pdbx_description
1 polymer ?
#
loop_
_entity_poly.entity_id
_entity_poly.type
_entity_poly.pdbx_seq_one_letter_code
_entity_poly.pdbx_strand_id
1 'polypeptide(L)'
;MWENFSHVAANIGNFSQALEAVTKVLDMTNKKRIDIELLERMLQELELRTSTRDSELHALRDSTGSAEAGSNMINADTSTSSDVDLARERETEYLIQSVGKILRQIVQTGGNAEIWGLYARWHKLKGDLAMCSEALLKQVRSYQGSDLWKDKDRFAKFARASLELCKVYQEIARRNGSRRELSAAEMHLKSTIKQAEAFSDTKEYQDILACFDEVKAAQTSSIAVA
;
A
#
# COMPACT_ATOMS: atom_id res chain seq x y z
N MET A 1 16.68 0.77 24.76
CA MET A 1 17.90 0.99 23.95
C MET A 1 17.64 0.73 22.48
N TRP A 2 17.12 -0.45 22.11
CA TRP A 2 16.79 -0.77 20.71
C TRP A 2 15.74 0.14 20.07
N GLU A 3 14.71 0.57 20.81
CA GLU A 3 13.68 1.54 20.32
C GLU A 3 14.33 2.87 19.90
N ASN A 4 15.18 3.47 20.75
CA ASN A 4 15.87 4.72 20.39
C ASN A 4 16.83 4.51 19.22
N PHE A 5 17.54 3.37 19.21
CA PHE A 5 18.46 3.04 18.13
C PHE A 5 17.73 2.88 16.79
N SER A 6 16.53 2.27 16.76
CA SER A 6 15.76 2.11 15.53
C SER A 6 15.34 3.46 14.94
N HIS A 7 14.92 4.42 15.77
CA HIS A 7 14.62 5.77 15.31
C HIS A 7 15.86 6.50 14.79
N VAL A 8 17.00 6.43 15.51
CA VAL A 8 18.24 7.08 15.06
C VAL A 8 18.73 6.48 13.74
N ALA A 9 18.73 5.16 13.61
CA ALA A 9 19.11 4.46 12.39
C ALA A 9 18.21 4.87 11.20
N ALA A 10 16.89 4.96 11.42
CA ALA A 10 15.98 5.44 10.38
C ALA A 10 16.18 6.92 10.03
N ASN A 11 16.50 7.78 11.00
CA ASN A 11 16.77 9.20 10.77
C ASN A 11 17.99 9.44 9.88
N ILE A 12 19.01 8.59 9.97
CA ILE A 12 20.20 8.65 9.10
C ILE A 12 20.03 7.84 7.81
N GLY A 13 18.84 7.31 7.53
CA GLY A 13 18.53 6.53 6.33
C GLY A 13 18.97 5.07 6.36
N ASN A 14 19.51 4.58 7.48
CA ASN A 14 19.91 3.18 7.62
C ASN A 14 18.72 2.30 8.03
N PHE A 15 17.83 2.05 7.07
CA PHE A 15 16.61 1.28 7.28
C PHE A 15 16.87 -0.20 7.62
N SER A 16 17.99 -0.77 7.16
CA SER A 16 18.38 -2.14 7.48
C SER A 16 18.59 -2.33 8.99
N GLN A 17 19.43 -1.48 9.59
CA GLN A 17 19.67 -1.50 11.04
C GLN A 17 18.42 -1.12 11.84
N ALA A 18 17.62 -0.19 11.32
CA ALA A 18 16.38 0.20 11.98
C ALA A 18 15.38 -0.97 12.05
N LEU A 19 15.23 -1.75 10.97
CA LEU A 19 14.36 -2.94 10.94
C LEU A 19 14.90 -4.09 11.80
N GLU A 20 16.21 -4.28 11.85
CA GLU A 20 16.82 -5.24 12.78
C GLU A 20 16.49 -4.87 14.23
N ALA A 21 16.63 -3.60 14.58
CA ALA A 21 16.32 -3.11 15.91
C ALA A 21 14.84 -3.23 16.27
N VAL A 22 13.92 -2.94 15.32
CA VAL A 22 12.49 -3.21 15.49
C VAL A 22 12.23 -4.69 15.76
N THR A 23 12.89 -5.59 15.03
CA THR A 23 12.79 -7.04 15.25
C THR A 23 13.23 -7.42 16.67
N LYS A 24 14.37 -6.88 17.15
CA LYS A 24 14.83 -7.09 18.53
C LYS A 24 13.82 -6.61 19.57
N VAL A 25 13.20 -5.44 19.37
CA VAL A 25 12.16 -4.93 20.27
C VAL A 25 10.95 -5.85 20.30
N LEU A 26 10.48 -6.31 19.14
CA LEU A 26 9.35 -7.24 19.05
C LEU A 26 9.62 -8.55 19.77
N ASP A 27 10.80 -9.13 19.60
CA ASP A 27 11.18 -10.38 20.24
C ASP A 27 11.31 -10.23 21.75
N MET A 28 11.99 -9.17 22.22
CA MET A 28 12.18 -8.91 23.66
C MET A 28 10.88 -8.58 24.40
N THR A 29 9.93 -7.96 23.70
CA THR A 29 8.66 -7.52 24.31
C THR A 29 7.54 -8.53 24.13
N ASN A 30 7.84 -9.70 23.56
CA ASN A 30 6.87 -10.72 23.21
C ASN A 30 5.73 -10.14 22.34
N LYS A 31 6.12 -9.30 21.36
CA LYS A 31 5.28 -8.63 20.36
C LYS A 31 4.27 -7.62 20.93
N LYS A 32 4.48 -7.16 22.17
CA LYS A 32 3.58 -6.18 22.82
C LYS A 32 3.88 -4.74 22.43
N ARG A 33 5.12 -4.43 22.05
CA ARG A 33 5.52 -3.07 21.66
C ARG A 33 5.77 -3.02 20.17
N ILE A 34 4.91 -2.28 19.48
CA ILE A 34 4.95 -2.12 18.04
C ILE A 34 5.01 -0.62 17.76
N ASP A 35 6.08 -0.21 17.09
CA ASP A 35 6.24 1.17 16.64
C ASP A 35 5.63 1.33 15.25
N ILE A 36 4.35 1.71 15.24
CA ILE A 36 3.56 1.85 14.01
C ILE A 36 4.08 3.02 13.18
N GLU A 37 4.47 4.12 13.81
CA GLU A 37 4.95 5.33 13.13
C GLU A 37 6.26 5.07 12.38
N LEU A 38 7.18 4.33 12.99
CA LEU A 38 8.43 3.95 12.34
C LEU A 38 8.19 3.00 11.16
N LEU A 39 7.32 2.01 11.31
CA LEU A 39 6.97 1.09 10.21
C LEU A 39 6.26 1.81 9.06
N GLU A 40 5.37 2.74 9.37
CA GLU A 40 4.71 3.63 8.40
C GLU A 40 5.74 4.43 7.61
N ARG A 41 6.68 5.09 8.30
CA ARG A 41 7.74 5.87 7.65
C ARG A 41 8.62 5.01 6.75
N MET A 42 9.00 3.81 7.20
CA MET A 42 9.78 2.87 6.40
C MET A 42 9.03 2.44 5.14
N LEU A 43 7.73 2.16 5.26
CA LEU A 43 6.93 1.74 4.13
C LEU A 43 6.73 2.86 3.10
N GLN A 44 6.52 4.10 3.56
CA GLN A 44 6.44 5.29 2.70
C GLN A 44 7.73 5.49 1.89
N GLU A 45 8.89 5.31 2.51
CA GLU A 45 10.18 5.39 1.83
C GLU A 45 10.31 4.29 0.76
N LEU A 46 9.89 3.06 1.06
CA LEU A 46 9.94 1.95 0.08
C LEU A 46 8.97 2.18 -1.09
N GLU A 47 7.81 2.75 -0.84
CA GLU A 47 6.86 3.19 -1.88
C GLU A 47 7.47 4.27 -2.77
N LEU A 48 8.15 5.26 -2.18
CA LEU A 48 8.83 6.32 -2.93
C LEU A 48 9.95 5.76 -3.83
N ARG A 49 10.80 4.87 -3.29
CA ARG A 49 11.86 4.20 -4.06
C ARG A 49 11.29 3.40 -5.23
N THR A 50 10.19 2.68 -5.01
CA THR A 50 9.53 1.88 -6.04
C THR A 50 8.93 2.77 -7.12
N SER A 51 8.24 3.85 -6.75
CA SER A 51 7.61 4.79 -7.69
C SER A 51 8.63 5.55 -8.53
N THR A 52 9.77 5.93 -7.93
CA THR A 52 10.85 6.62 -8.64
C THR A 52 11.45 5.72 -9.71
N ARG A 53 11.73 4.45 -9.35
CA ARG A 53 12.21 3.43 -10.29
C ARG A 53 11.24 3.19 -11.44
N ASP A 54 9.95 3.03 -11.16
CA ASP A 54 8.95 2.81 -12.21
C ASP A 54 8.87 4.02 -13.18
N SER A 55 9.03 5.24 -12.66
CA SER A 55 9.05 6.47 -13.47
C SER A 55 10.30 6.55 -14.36
N GLU A 56 11.47 6.21 -13.82
CA GLU A 56 12.74 6.14 -14.57
C GLU A 56 12.66 5.13 -15.72
N LEU A 57 12.13 3.94 -15.46
CA LEU A 57 11.94 2.89 -16.47
C LEU A 57 11.00 3.34 -17.60
N HIS A 58 9.92 4.06 -17.26
CA HIS A 58 9.01 4.62 -18.27
C HIS A 58 9.69 5.66 -19.16
N ALA A 59 10.49 6.58 -18.60
CA ALA A 59 11.18 7.62 -19.36
C ALA A 59 12.23 7.06 -20.37
N LEU A 60 12.93 5.98 -20.00
CA LEU A 60 13.86 5.28 -20.90
C LEU A 60 13.14 4.60 -22.08
N ARG A 61 11.94 4.06 -21.84
CA ARG A 61 11.15 3.37 -22.87
C ARG A 61 10.63 4.34 -23.94
N ASP A 62 10.23 5.55 -23.54
CA ASP A 62 9.76 6.58 -24.47
C ASP A 62 10.90 7.16 -25.32
N SER A 63 12.11 7.24 -24.75
CA SER A 63 13.31 7.74 -25.45
C SER A 63 13.84 6.78 -26.51
N THR A 64 13.56 5.47 -26.38
CA THR A 64 14.04 4.43 -27.30
C THR A 64 13.09 4.23 -28.51
N GLY A 65 11.89 4.82 -28.47
CA GLY A 65 10.88 4.70 -29.53
C GLY A 65 11.11 5.57 -30.77
N SER A 66 12.17 6.39 -30.81
CA SER A 66 12.39 7.36 -31.90
C SER A 66 13.88 7.60 -32.19
N ALA A 67 14.56 6.66 -32.86
CA ALA A 67 15.56 6.94 -33.90
C ALA A 67 16.26 5.65 -34.37
N GLU A 68 16.22 5.42 -35.68
CA GLU A 68 17.18 4.55 -36.36
C GLU A 68 18.58 5.17 -36.40
N ALA A 69 19.57 4.29 -36.43
CA ALA A 69 20.90 4.40 -37.04
C ALA A 69 21.80 5.61 -36.66
N GLY A 70 22.90 5.30 -35.97
CA GLY A 70 24.16 6.01 -36.21
C GLY A 70 25.05 6.24 -34.99
N SER A 71 26.19 5.55 -35.01
CA SER A 71 27.48 5.96 -34.44
C SER A 71 27.80 5.62 -32.97
N ASN A 72 28.83 4.79 -32.89
CA ASN A 72 29.72 4.46 -31.79
C ASN A 72 30.41 5.72 -31.20
N MET A 73 30.46 5.87 -29.87
CA MET A 73 31.68 6.24 -29.12
C MET A 73 31.42 6.19 -27.59
N ILE A 74 32.13 5.25 -26.94
CA ILE A 74 32.77 5.28 -25.61
C ILE A 74 32.04 6.02 -24.47
N ASN A 75 31.64 5.28 -23.42
CA ASN A 75 31.65 5.78 -22.04
C ASN A 75 32.02 4.65 -21.07
N ALA A 76 33.20 4.77 -20.45
CA ALA A 76 33.70 3.89 -19.41
C ALA A 76 33.08 4.18 -18.01
N ASP A 77 32.14 5.14 -17.93
CA ASP A 77 31.43 5.52 -16.70
C ASP A 77 30.09 4.78 -16.50
N THR A 78 29.57 4.11 -17.53
CA THR A 78 28.27 3.45 -17.48
C THR A 78 28.26 2.22 -16.57
N SER A 79 29.40 1.52 -16.45
CA SER A 79 29.52 0.31 -15.62
C SER A 79 29.39 0.58 -14.12
N THR A 80 29.85 1.74 -13.64
CA THR A 80 29.85 2.08 -12.21
C THR A 80 28.46 2.55 -11.76
N SER A 81 27.73 3.29 -12.62
CA SER A 81 26.34 3.68 -12.35
C SER A 81 25.42 2.46 -12.28
N SER A 82 25.56 1.52 -13.21
CA SER A 82 24.72 0.31 -13.22
C SER A 82 24.94 -0.57 -11.99
N ASP A 83 26.17 -0.67 -11.48
CA ASP A 83 26.46 -1.49 -10.29
C ASP A 83 25.88 -0.88 -9.01
N VAL A 84 25.90 0.45 -8.89
CA VAL A 84 25.29 1.17 -7.75
C VAL A 84 23.77 1.04 -7.80
N ASP A 85 23.15 1.15 -8.98
CA ASP A 85 21.71 0.99 -9.16
C ASP A 85 21.26 -0.43 -8.81
N LEU A 86 21.98 -1.46 -9.26
CA LEU A 86 21.71 -2.86 -8.91
C LEU A 86 21.87 -3.12 -7.40
N ALA A 87 22.86 -2.50 -6.75
CA ALA A 87 23.02 -2.61 -5.30
C ALA A 87 21.85 -1.97 -4.55
N ARG A 88 21.39 -0.79 -5.00
CA ARG A 88 20.23 -0.08 -4.44
C ARG A 88 18.92 -0.86 -4.62
N GLU A 89 18.75 -1.51 -5.76
CA GLU A 89 17.59 -2.38 -6.02
C GLU A 89 17.58 -3.61 -5.09
N ARG A 90 18.73 -4.27 -4.95
CA ARG A 90 18.86 -5.42 -4.03
C ARG A 90 18.62 -5.01 -2.58
N GLU A 91 19.13 -3.85 -2.17
CA GLU A 91 18.83 -3.30 -0.85
C GLU A 91 17.34 -3.04 -0.68
N THR A 92 16.70 -2.39 -1.65
CA THR A 92 15.26 -2.08 -1.59
C THR A 92 14.42 -3.35 -1.50
N GLU A 93 14.71 -4.38 -2.30
CA GLU A 93 14.02 -5.67 -2.20
C GLU A 93 14.28 -6.34 -0.84
N TYR A 94 15.50 -6.29 -0.32
CA TYR A 94 15.81 -6.81 1.01
C TYR A 94 15.00 -6.11 2.12
N LEU A 95 14.87 -4.78 2.04
CA LEU A 95 14.09 -3.99 2.99
C LEU A 95 12.59 -4.33 2.89
N ILE A 96 12.06 -4.48 1.67
CA ILE A 96 10.68 -4.93 1.44
C ILE A 96 10.45 -6.31 2.10
N GLN A 97 11.36 -7.26 1.93
CA GLN A 97 11.24 -8.57 2.58
C GLN A 97 11.30 -8.48 4.10
N SER A 98 12.17 -7.62 4.63
CA SER A 98 12.37 -7.45 6.07
C SER A 98 11.16 -6.82 6.75
N VAL A 99 10.60 -5.75 6.20
CA VAL A 99 9.32 -5.15 6.65
C VAL A 99 8.19 -6.18 6.58
N GLY A 100 8.12 -6.95 5.50
CA GLY A 100 7.11 -8.00 5.32
C GLY A 100 7.14 -9.07 6.40
N LYS A 101 8.33 -9.51 6.82
CA LYS A 101 8.50 -10.48 7.92
C LYS A 101 7.98 -9.91 9.25
N ILE A 102 8.33 -8.66 9.56
CA ILE A 102 7.87 -7.97 10.77
C ILE A 102 6.35 -7.83 10.78
N LEU A 103 5.76 -7.30 9.70
CA LEU A 103 4.31 -7.12 9.60
C LEU A 103 3.58 -8.47 9.71
N ARG A 104 4.08 -9.51 9.04
CA ARG A 104 3.53 -10.88 9.15
C ARG A 104 3.54 -11.39 10.59
N GLN A 105 4.65 -11.20 11.32
CA GLN A 105 4.78 -11.62 12.71
C GLN A 105 3.77 -10.91 13.63
N ILE A 106 3.50 -9.63 13.36
CA ILE A 106 2.55 -8.82 14.15
C ILE A 106 1.10 -9.24 13.84
N VAL A 107 0.72 -9.36 12.57
CA VAL A 107 -0.67 -9.69 12.21
C VAL A 107 -1.09 -11.09 12.65
N GLN A 108 -0.14 -12.02 12.77
CA GLN A 108 -0.37 -13.37 13.32
C GLN A 108 -0.79 -13.37 14.79
N THR A 109 -0.45 -12.33 15.56
CA THR A 109 -0.82 -12.20 16.98
C THR A 109 -2.03 -11.31 17.23
N GLY A 110 -2.68 -10.80 16.18
CA GLY A 110 -3.81 -9.89 16.26
C GLY A 110 -3.41 -8.44 15.98
N GLY A 111 -3.28 -8.10 14.69
CA GLY A 111 -3.01 -6.73 14.26
C GLY A 111 -4.21 -5.80 14.47
N ASN A 112 -3.95 -4.56 14.87
CA ASN A 112 -4.95 -3.50 14.88
C ASN A 112 -5.20 -2.95 13.45
N ALA A 113 -6.14 -2.02 13.31
CA ALA A 113 -6.52 -1.47 12.00
C ALA A 113 -5.34 -0.82 11.25
N GLU A 114 -4.43 -0.16 11.95
CA GLU A 114 -3.27 0.52 11.36
C GLU A 114 -2.27 -0.49 10.81
N ILE A 115 -1.97 -1.55 11.57
CA ILE A 115 -1.10 -2.64 11.12
C ILE A 115 -1.67 -3.37 9.91
N TRP A 116 -2.98 -3.63 9.87
CA TRP A 116 -3.59 -4.23 8.67
C TRP A 116 -3.46 -3.33 7.44
N GLY A 117 -3.52 -2.01 7.61
CA GLY A 117 -3.26 -1.04 6.55
C GLY A 117 -1.82 -1.08 6.03
N LEU A 118 -0.84 -1.12 6.94
CA LEU A 118 0.57 -1.29 6.57
C LEU A 118 0.80 -2.61 5.83
N TYR A 119 0.19 -3.70 6.32
CA TYR A 119 0.33 -5.01 5.69
C TYR A 119 -0.30 -5.07 4.29
N ALA A 120 -1.42 -4.39 4.08
CA ALA A 120 -2.03 -4.23 2.77
C ALA A 120 -1.11 -3.49 1.79
N ARG A 121 -0.56 -2.35 2.21
CA ARG A 121 0.37 -1.56 1.39
C ARG A 121 1.63 -2.34 1.04
N TRP A 122 2.18 -3.11 1.98
CA TRP A 122 3.29 -4.02 1.70
C TRP A 122 2.94 -5.07 0.64
N HIS A 123 1.76 -5.70 0.70
CA HIS A 123 1.30 -6.62 -0.35
C HIS A 123 1.10 -5.93 -1.70
N LYS A 124 0.61 -4.69 -1.69
CA LYS A 124 0.48 -3.85 -2.89
C LYS A 124 1.84 -3.60 -3.54
N LEU A 125 2.88 -3.30 -2.76
CA LEU A 125 4.26 -3.17 -3.26
C LEU A 125 4.77 -4.46 -3.91
N LYS A 126 4.42 -5.62 -3.35
CA LYS A 126 4.76 -6.93 -3.93
C LYS A 126 3.93 -7.27 -5.19
N GLY A 127 2.94 -6.46 -5.53
CA GLY A 127 1.98 -6.74 -6.60
C GLY A 127 0.94 -7.82 -6.26
N ASP A 128 0.88 -8.28 -5.01
CA ASP A 128 -0.10 -9.26 -4.54
C ASP A 128 -1.41 -8.56 -4.15
N LEU A 129 -2.20 -8.24 -5.17
CA LEU A 129 -3.47 -7.55 -4.97
C LEU A 129 -4.50 -8.39 -4.20
N ALA A 130 -4.44 -9.71 -4.31
CA ALA A 130 -5.34 -10.61 -3.60
C ALA A 130 -5.14 -10.48 -2.08
N MET A 131 -3.89 -10.64 -1.62
CA MET A 131 -3.55 -10.48 -0.21
C MET A 131 -3.69 -9.03 0.27
N CYS A 132 -3.40 -8.05 -0.59
CA CYS A 132 -3.68 -6.64 -0.32
C CYS A 132 -5.16 -6.42 0.03
N SER A 133 -6.07 -6.94 -0.81
CA SER A 133 -7.52 -6.81 -0.57
C SER A 133 -7.97 -7.54 0.70
N GLU A 134 -7.38 -8.69 1.04
CA GLU A 134 -7.68 -9.41 2.28
C GLU A 134 -7.24 -8.61 3.52
N ALA A 135 -6.05 -8.01 3.48
CA ALA A 135 -5.54 -7.17 4.55
C ALA A 135 -6.39 -5.89 4.72
N LEU A 136 -6.76 -5.22 3.62
CA LEU A 136 -7.67 -4.07 3.65
C LEU A 136 -9.04 -4.43 4.22
N LEU A 137 -9.58 -5.60 3.89
CA LEU A 137 -10.85 -6.07 4.46
C LEU A 137 -10.76 -6.24 5.98
N LYS A 138 -9.63 -6.75 6.50
CA LYS A 138 -9.38 -6.85 7.95
C LYS A 138 -9.22 -5.47 8.60
N GLN A 139 -8.58 -4.52 7.91
CA GLN A 139 -8.50 -3.13 8.35
C GLN A 139 -9.89 -2.50 8.46
N VAL A 140 -10.71 -2.60 7.41
CA VAL A 140 -12.09 -2.08 7.37
C VAL A 140 -12.90 -2.66 8.53
N ARG A 141 -12.86 -3.99 8.73
CA ARG A 141 -13.55 -4.67 9.83
C ARG A 141 -13.07 -4.22 11.21
N SER A 142 -11.79 -3.90 11.36
CA SER A 142 -11.24 -3.41 12.63
C SER A 142 -11.81 -2.04 13.03
N TYR A 143 -12.30 -1.26 12.05
CA TYR A 143 -12.98 0.02 12.31
C TYR A 143 -14.50 -0.10 12.54
N GLN A 144 -15.13 -1.26 12.24
CA GLN A 144 -16.60 -1.46 12.33
C GLN A 144 -17.14 -1.64 13.77
N GLY A 145 -16.60 -0.89 14.74
CA GLY A 145 -17.06 -0.88 16.12
C GLY A 145 -18.36 -0.10 16.35
N SER A 146 -18.90 -0.17 17.57
CA SER A 146 -20.17 0.46 17.97
C SER A 146 -20.26 1.97 17.70
N ASP A 147 -19.11 2.65 17.70
CA ASP A 147 -19.03 4.10 17.63
C ASP A 147 -18.76 4.61 16.21
N LEU A 148 -18.54 3.72 15.23
CA LEU A 148 -18.21 4.08 13.85
C LEU A 148 -19.19 5.11 13.27
N TRP A 149 -20.48 4.90 13.48
CA TRP A 149 -21.55 5.72 12.90
C TRP A 149 -21.88 6.97 13.72
N LYS A 150 -21.10 7.26 14.77
CA LYS A 150 -21.32 8.39 15.70
C LYS A 150 -20.09 9.27 15.86
N ASP A 151 -18.92 8.76 15.50
CA ASP A 151 -17.63 9.43 15.64
C ASP A 151 -17.07 9.76 14.25
N LYS A 152 -16.92 11.06 13.98
CA LYS A 152 -16.47 11.58 12.69
C LYS A 152 -15.04 11.14 12.35
N ASP A 153 -14.14 11.07 13.32
CA ASP A 153 -12.75 10.69 13.10
C ASP A 153 -12.63 9.19 12.82
N ARG A 154 -13.44 8.37 13.51
CA ARG A 154 -13.54 6.94 13.21
C ARG A 154 -14.15 6.68 11.84
N PHE A 155 -15.20 7.40 11.49
CA PHE A 155 -15.77 7.34 10.15
C PHE A 155 -14.74 7.70 9.09
N ALA A 156 -13.96 8.76 9.29
CA ALA A 156 -12.94 9.16 8.33
C ALA A 156 -11.86 8.09 8.11
N LYS A 157 -11.40 7.42 9.18
CA LYS A 157 -10.46 6.29 9.06
C LYS A 157 -11.08 5.09 8.33
N PHE A 158 -12.33 4.74 8.65
CA PHE A 158 -13.07 3.68 7.98
C PHE A 158 -13.31 3.98 6.50
N ALA A 159 -13.71 5.21 6.17
CA ALA A 159 -13.97 5.67 4.81
C ALA A 159 -12.70 5.57 3.96
N ARG A 160 -11.56 6.05 4.48
CA ARG A 160 -10.26 5.93 3.81
C ARG A 160 -9.90 4.47 3.51
N ALA A 161 -10.01 3.58 4.51
CA ALA A 161 -9.73 2.15 4.30
C ALA A 161 -10.69 1.50 3.29
N SER A 162 -11.96 1.90 3.31
CA SER A 162 -12.99 1.42 2.38
C SER A 162 -12.69 1.85 0.94
N LEU A 163 -12.30 3.12 0.74
CA LEU A 163 -11.93 3.65 -0.57
C LEU A 163 -10.70 2.95 -1.14
N GLU A 164 -9.66 2.72 -0.32
CA GLU A 164 -8.49 1.96 -0.76
C GLU A 164 -8.84 0.50 -1.12
N LEU A 165 -9.73 -0.15 -0.36
CA LEU A 165 -10.24 -1.48 -0.70
C LEU A 165 -10.95 -1.49 -2.06
N CYS A 166 -11.83 -0.51 -2.31
CA CYS A 166 -12.55 -0.39 -3.57
C CYS A 166 -11.61 -0.11 -4.74
N LYS A 167 -10.57 0.71 -4.58
CA LYS A 167 -9.53 0.92 -5.61
C LYS A 167 -8.82 -0.38 -5.97
N VAL A 168 -8.45 -1.20 -4.98
CA VAL A 168 -7.81 -2.50 -5.21
C VAL A 168 -8.78 -3.47 -5.90
N TYR A 169 -10.06 -3.51 -5.51
CA TYR A 169 -11.07 -4.31 -6.20
C TYR A 169 -11.25 -3.92 -7.67
N GLN A 170 -11.28 -2.62 -7.97
CA GLN A 170 -11.33 -2.14 -9.36
C GLN A 170 -10.07 -2.54 -10.15
N GLU A 171 -8.88 -2.46 -9.55
CA GLU A 171 -7.64 -2.93 -10.18
C GLU A 171 -7.66 -4.44 -10.45
N ILE A 172 -8.09 -5.26 -9.49
CA ILE A 172 -8.20 -6.72 -9.68
C ILE A 172 -9.20 -7.04 -10.80
N ALA A 173 -10.36 -6.37 -10.80
CA ALA A 173 -11.37 -6.54 -11.84
C ALA A 173 -10.82 -6.19 -13.23
N ARG A 174 -10.07 -5.09 -13.35
CA ARG A 174 -9.40 -4.69 -14.60
C ARG A 174 -8.37 -5.72 -15.06
N ARG A 175 -7.56 -6.28 -14.15
CA ARG A 175 -6.52 -7.28 -14.49
C ARG A 175 -7.09 -8.65 -14.86
N ASN A 176 -8.11 -9.08 -14.14
CA ASN A 176 -8.62 -10.45 -14.25
C ASN A 176 -9.85 -10.55 -15.17
N GLY A 177 -10.41 -9.42 -15.62
CA GLY A 177 -11.71 -9.39 -16.33
C GLY A 177 -12.88 -9.87 -15.48
N SER A 178 -12.71 -9.94 -14.15
CA SER A 178 -13.69 -10.49 -13.21
C SER A 178 -14.61 -9.40 -12.68
N ARG A 179 -15.92 -9.68 -12.67
CA ARG A 179 -16.93 -8.78 -12.10
C ARG A 179 -17.12 -8.97 -10.59
N ARG A 180 -16.59 -10.05 -10.02
CA ARG A 180 -16.84 -10.44 -8.63
C ARG A 180 -16.41 -9.35 -7.66
N GLU A 181 -15.23 -8.79 -7.88
CA GLU A 181 -14.64 -7.75 -7.04
C GLU A 181 -15.42 -6.43 -7.15
N LEU A 182 -15.93 -6.10 -8.34
CA LEU A 182 -16.80 -4.92 -8.52
C LEU A 182 -18.13 -5.07 -7.79
N SER A 183 -18.74 -6.26 -7.81
CA SER A 183 -19.97 -6.51 -7.05
C SER A 183 -19.74 -6.44 -5.54
N ALA A 184 -18.59 -6.95 -5.06
CA ALA A 184 -18.20 -6.82 -3.66
C ALA A 184 -17.99 -5.35 -3.25
N ALA A 185 -17.31 -4.57 -4.09
CA ALA A 185 -17.12 -3.12 -3.89
C ALA A 185 -18.46 -2.38 -3.83
N GLU A 186 -19.36 -2.64 -4.78
CA GLU A 186 -20.67 -1.99 -4.83
C GLU A 186 -21.50 -2.28 -3.58
N MET A 187 -21.58 -3.56 -3.16
CA MET A 187 -22.34 -3.93 -1.96
C MET A 187 -21.77 -3.26 -0.70
N HIS A 188 -20.44 -3.21 -0.57
CA HIS A 188 -19.76 -2.55 0.55
C HIS A 188 -20.09 -1.05 0.61
N LEU A 189 -19.94 -0.35 -0.53
CA LEU A 189 -20.20 1.09 -0.63
C LEU A 189 -21.69 1.40 -0.41
N LYS A 190 -22.60 0.63 -1.01
CA LYS A 190 -24.05 0.79 -0.83
C LYS A 190 -24.47 0.67 0.64
N SER A 191 -23.94 -0.33 1.35
CA SER A 191 -24.21 -0.49 2.78
C SER A 191 -23.65 0.68 3.58
N THR A 192 -22.43 1.11 3.25
CA THR A 192 -21.76 2.23 3.92
C THR A 192 -22.52 3.53 3.76
N ILE A 193 -22.95 3.89 2.54
CA ILE A 193 -23.70 5.11 2.23
C ILE A 193 -24.98 5.19 3.08
N LYS A 194 -25.70 4.07 3.19
CA LYS A 194 -26.92 3.96 3.99
C LYS A 194 -26.67 4.14 5.49
N GLN A 195 -25.54 3.65 6.01
CA GLN A 195 -25.21 3.73 7.43
C GLN A 195 -24.58 5.07 7.82
N ALA A 196 -23.92 5.74 6.86
CA ALA A 196 -23.16 6.97 7.07
C ALA A 196 -23.95 8.26 6.80
N GLU A 197 -25.27 8.21 6.67
CA GLU A 197 -26.11 9.38 6.34
C GLU A 197 -25.87 10.59 7.28
N ALA A 198 -25.56 10.31 8.55
CA ALA A 198 -25.21 11.32 9.55
C ALA A 198 -23.93 12.12 9.24
N PHE A 199 -23.11 11.65 8.28
CA PHE A 199 -21.87 12.28 7.83
C PHE A 199 -21.96 12.82 6.41
N SER A 200 -23.17 13.02 5.88
CA SER A 200 -23.39 13.46 4.48
C SER A 200 -22.73 14.80 4.13
N ASP A 201 -22.43 15.64 5.12
CA ASP A 201 -21.72 16.92 5.00
C ASP A 201 -20.19 16.77 4.92
N THR A 202 -19.65 15.57 5.16
CA THR A 202 -18.21 15.32 5.20
C THR A 202 -17.64 15.03 3.82
N LYS A 203 -16.37 15.40 3.62
CA LYS A 203 -15.64 15.06 2.39
C LYS A 203 -15.56 13.55 2.20
N GLU A 204 -15.33 12.81 3.27
CA GLU A 204 -15.18 11.35 3.24
C GLU A 204 -16.46 10.65 2.75
N TYR A 205 -17.64 11.16 3.11
CA TYR A 205 -18.90 10.65 2.59
C TYR A 205 -19.07 10.95 1.09
N GLN A 206 -18.70 12.15 0.66
CA GLN A 206 -18.74 12.53 -0.76
C GLN A 206 -17.77 11.68 -1.59
N ASP A 207 -16.57 11.39 -1.07
CA ASP A 207 -15.60 10.51 -1.71
C ASP A 207 -16.14 9.07 -1.85
N ILE A 208 -16.89 8.58 -0.86
CA ILE A 208 -17.59 7.28 -0.92
C ILE A 208 -18.67 7.26 -2.01
N LEU A 209 -19.47 8.33 -2.13
CA LEU A 209 -20.47 8.45 -3.20
C LEU A 209 -19.83 8.45 -4.58
N ALA A 210 -18.78 9.24 -4.77
CA ALA A 210 -18.05 9.29 -6.04
C ALA A 210 -17.48 7.91 -6.40
N CYS A 211 -16.86 7.21 -5.44
CA CYS A 211 -16.36 5.85 -5.66
C CYS A 211 -17.48 4.85 -6.00
N PHE A 212 -18.67 5.00 -5.41
CA PHE A 212 -19.82 4.16 -5.72
C PHE A 212 -20.30 4.34 -7.16
N ASP A 213 -20.36 5.58 -7.63
CA ASP A 213 -20.74 5.88 -9.01
C ASP A 213 -19.69 5.36 -10.01
N GLU A 214 -18.39 5.49 -9.70
CA GLU A 214 -17.30 4.90 -10.49
C GLU A 214 -17.42 3.37 -10.59
N VAL A 215 -17.64 2.68 -9.47
CA VAL A 215 -17.80 1.22 -9.44
C VAL A 215 -19.01 0.78 -10.26
N LYS A 216 -20.13 1.52 -10.19
CA LYS A 216 -21.31 1.25 -11.01
C LYS A 216 -21.04 1.43 -12.49
N ALA A 217 -20.39 2.53 -12.88
CA ALA A 217 -20.01 2.78 -14.27
C ALA A 217 -19.13 1.64 -14.81
N ALA A 218 -18.12 1.22 -14.04
CA ALA A 218 -17.24 0.10 -14.39
C ALA A 218 -18.01 -1.23 -14.57
N GLN A 219 -19.02 -1.49 -13.74
CA GLN A 219 -19.88 -2.66 -13.89
C GLN A 219 -20.72 -2.59 -15.18
N THR A 220 -21.27 -1.44 -15.55
CA THR A 220 -22.06 -1.30 -16.78
C THR A 220 -21.17 -1.43 -18.03
N SER A 221 -19.99 -0.82 -18.05
CA SER A 221 -19.04 -0.94 -19.17
C SER A 221 -18.57 -2.38 -19.38
N SER A 222 -18.43 -3.16 -18.32
CA SER A 222 -18.10 -4.60 -18.44
C SER A 222 -19.27 -5.44 -19.00
N ILE A 223 -20.52 -4.96 -18.97
CA ILE A 223 -21.66 -5.64 -19.63
C ILE A 223 -21.66 -5.36 -21.13
N ALA A 224 -21.28 -4.15 -21.56
CA ALA A 224 -21.31 -3.76 -22.97
C ALA A 224 -20.24 -4.43 -23.85
N VAL A 225 -19.25 -5.10 -23.25
CA VAL A 225 -18.12 -5.74 -23.94
C VAL A 225 -18.24 -7.29 -23.94
N ALA A 226 -19.22 -7.84 -23.22
CA ALA A 226 -19.49 -9.29 -23.15
C ALA A 226 -20.68 -9.67 -24.04
#